data_AF-A0A0X6ZZ70-F1
#
_entry.id   AF-A0A0X6ZZ70-F1
#
_cell.length_a   1.000
_cell.length_b   1.000
_cell.length_c   1.000
_cell.angle_alpha   90.00
_cell.angle_beta   90.00
_cell.angle_gamma   90.00
#
_symmetry.space_group_name_H-M   'P 1'
#
loop_
_entity.id
_entity.type
_entity.pdbx_description
1 polymer ?
#
loop_
_entity_poly.entity_id
_entity_poly.type
_entity_poly.pdbx_seq_one_letter_code
_entity_poly.pdbx_strand_id
1 'polypeptide(L)' 'MLSDHSLSLAKALSLPTFEAGGFTLLKRLTMIIEDGRIRHVFYPVDPPDKNADAVIA' A
#
# COMPACT_ATOMS: atom_id res chain seq x y z
N MET A 1 -1.99 3.64 -13.62
CA MET A 1 -1.73 2.48 -12.73
C MET A 1 -0.25 2.13 -12.82
N LEU A 2 0.39 1.81 -11.69
CA LEU A 2 1.80 1.39 -11.61
C LEU A 2 1.86 -0.11 -11.31
N SER A 3 2.83 -0.81 -11.88
CA SER A 3 3.09 -2.23 -11.59
C SER A 3 4.36 -2.37 -10.76
N ASP A 4 4.27 -3.04 -9.61
CA ASP A 4 5.41 -3.47 -8.78
C ASP A 4 5.60 -5.00 -8.87
N HIS A 5 5.57 -5.55 -10.09
CA HIS A 5 5.66 -7.00 -10.32
C HIS A 5 6.93 -7.65 -9.75
N SER A 6 8.04 -6.91 -9.65
CA SER A 6 9.31 -7.40 -9.09
C SER A 6 9.40 -7.24 -7.56
N LEU A 7 8.37 -6.64 -6.96
CA LEU A 7 8.29 -6.30 -5.54
C LEU A 7 9.44 -5.39 -5.09
N SER A 8 9.97 -4.58 -5.99
CA SER A 8 11.12 -3.71 -5.70
C SER A 8 10.70 -2.58 -4.76
N LEU A 9 9.53 -1.98 -5.01
CA LEU A 9 8.97 -0.97 -4.11
C LEU A 9 8.56 -1.60 -2.77
N ALA A 10 7.88 -2.75 -2.82
CA ALA A 10 7.47 -3.49 -1.63
C ALA A 10 8.66 -3.81 -0.71
N LYS A 11 9.76 -4.32 -1.26
CA LYS A 11 10.97 -4.64 -0.50
C LYS A 11 11.65 -3.38 0.03
N ALA A 12 11.84 -2.36 -0.82
CA ALA A 12 12.53 -1.13 -0.44
C ALA A 12 11.85 -0.41 0.74
N LEU A 13 10.51 -0.46 0.80
CA LEU A 13 9.72 0.17 1.86
C LEU A 13 9.24 -0.81 2.94
N SER A 14 9.65 -2.08 2.88
CA SER A 14 9.17 -3.15 3.77
C SER A 14 7.63 -3.21 3.85
N LEU A 15 6.95 -3.06 2.72
CA LEU A 15 5.49 -3.04 2.63
C LEU A 15 4.90 -4.42 3.01
N PRO A 16 3.70 -4.44 3.62
CA PRO A 16 3.04 -5.66 4.01
C PRO A 16 2.63 -6.50 2.80
N THR A 17 3.02 -7.77 2.81
CA THR A 17 2.68 -8.76 1.78
C THR A 17 1.94 -9.96 2.35
N PHE A 18 1.41 -10.80 1.47
CA PHE A 18 0.86 -12.12 1.78
C PHE A 18 1.09 -13.09 0.62
N GLU A 19 1.03 -14.39 0.91
CA GLU A 19 1.16 -15.45 -0.09
C GLU A 19 -0.22 -15.98 -0.49
N ALA A 20 -0.48 -16.10 -1.79
CA ALA A 20 -1.67 -16.75 -2.32
C ALA A 20 -1.41 -17.34 -3.71
N GLY A 21 -1.82 -18.58 -3.95
CA GLY A 21 -1.68 -19.22 -5.26
C GLY A 21 -0.23 -19.33 -5.78
N GLY A 22 0.76 -19.36 -4.87
CA GLY A 22 2.18 -19.37 -5.23
C GLY A 22 2.77 -18.00 -5.56
N PHE A 23 2.01 -16.92 -5.35
CA PHE A 23 2.47 -15.55 -5.54
C PHE A 23 2.58 -14.80 -4.21
N THR A 24 3.63 -14.00 -4.09
CA THR A 24 3.72 -12.93 -3.08
C THR A 24 2.98 -11.70 -3.60
N LEU A 25 1.98 -11.24 -2.85
CA LEU A 25 1.10 -10.13 -3.20
C LEU A 25 1.15 -9.03 -2.14
N LEU A 26 0.91 -7.78 -2.56
CA LEU A 26 0.78 -6.65 -1.63
C LEU A 26 -0.55 -6.72 -0.89
N LYS A 27 -0.53 -6.55 0.43
CA LYS A 27 -1.75 -6.27 1.18
C LYS A 27 -2.22 -4.85 0.86
N ARG A 28 -3.53 -4.62 0.95
CA ARG A 28 -4.11 -3.29 0.71
C ARG A 28 -3.64 -2.29 1.77
N LEU A 29 -3.09 -1.18 1.31
CA LEU A 29 -2.63 -0.05 2.11
C LEU A 29 -2.78 1.24 1.31
N THR A 30 -2.77 2.38 2.00
CA THR A 30 -2.71 3.70 1.37
C THR A 30 -1.59 4.51 2.01
N MET A 31 -0.79 5.21 1.20
CA MET A 31 0.26 6.11 1.68
C MET A 31 0.01 7.51 1.16
N ILE A 32 0.15 8.51 2.03
CA ILE A 32 0.19 9.92 1.65
C ILE A 32 1.65 10.34 1.59
N ILE A 33 2.10 10.82 0.43
CA ILE A 33 3.49 11.24 0.19
C ILE A 33 3.48 12.73 -0.17
N GLU A 34 4.28 13.50 0.55
CA GLU A 34 4.48 14.94 0.34
C GLU A 34 5.99 15.21 0.34
N ASP A 35 6.49 15.93 -0.67
CA ASP A 35 7.91 16.26 -0.84
C ASP A 35 8.86 15.05 -0.73
N GLY A 36 8.45 13.92 -1.30
CA GLY A 36 9.23 12.67 -1.27
C GLY A 36 9.28 11.97 0.09
N ARG A 37 8.49 12.42 1.08
CA ARG A 37 8.38 11.81 2.40
C ARG A 37 7.01 11.20 2.59
N ILE A 38 6.96 9.98 3.13
CA ILE A 38 5.71 9.35 3.55
C ILE A 38 5.22 10.09 4.81
N ARG A 39 4.10 10.81 4.69
CA ARG A 39 3.47 11.56 5.79
C ARG A 39 2.51 10.72 6.60
N HIS A 40 1.78 9.83 5.94
CA HIS A 40 0.79 8.97 6.57
C HIS A 40 0.73 7.61 5.89
N VAL A 41 0.43 6.57 6.67
CA VAL A 41 0.22 5.20 6.19
C VAL A 41 -1.07 4.68 6.82
N PHE A 42 -2.02 4.29 5.98
CA PHE A 42 -3.21 3.56 6.39
C PHE A 42 -2.98 2.07 6.14
N TYR A 43 -2.83 1.31 7.22
CA TYR A 43 -2.77 -0.16 7.19
C TYR A 43 -3.14 -0.75 8.56
N PRO A 44 -4.02 -1.77 8.63
CA PRO A 44 -4.80 -2.31 7.53
C PRO A 44 -5.88 -1.32 7.06
N VAL A 45 -6.32 -1.47 5.81
CA VAL A 45 -7.42 -0.68 5.27
C VAL A 45 -8.71 -1.49 5.42
N ASP A 46 -9.61 -1.06 6.32
CA ASP A 46 -10.92 -1.65 6.55
C ASP A 46 -11.95 -0.58 6.98
N PRO A 47 -13.12 -0.44 6.32
CA PRO A 47 -13.51 -1.11 5.08
C PRO A 47 -12.86 -0.45 3.84
N PRO A 48 -12.57 -1.21 2.78
CA PRO A 48 -11.75 -0.74 1.67
C PRO A 48 -12.39 0.33 0.78
N ASP A 49 -13.71 0.44 0.79
CA ASP A 49 -14.51 1.40 0.04
C ASP A 49 -14.48 2.81 0.66
N LYS A 50 -14.27 2.93 1.98
CA LYS A 50 -14.28 4.22 2.69
C LYS A 50 -12.90 4.87 2.84
N ASN A 51 -11.84 4.20 2.42
CA ASN A 51 -10.49 4.72 2.65
C ASN A 51 -10.19 5.97 1.83
N ALA A 52 -10.81 6.15 0.66
CA ALA A 52 -10.65 7.36 -0.14
C ALA A 52 -11.14 8.61 0.60
N ASP A 53 -12.26 8.51 1.34
CA ASP A 53 -12.81 9.61 2.11
C ASP A 53 -11.84 10.04 3.23
N ALA A 54 -11.16 9.09 3.88
CA ALA A 54 -10.18 9.35 4.92
C ALA A 54 -8.89 10.05 4.41
N VAL A 55 -8.64 10.03 3.11
CA VAL A 55 -7.46 10.70 2.51
C VAL A 55 -7.75 12.17 2.18
N ILE A 56 -9.01 12.52 1.92
CA ILE A 56 -9.41 13.88 1.49
C ILE A 56 -9.84 14.76 2.68
N ALA A 57 -10.21 14.14 3.81
CA ALA A 57 -10.68 14.82 5.02
C ALA A 57 -9.60 15.63 5.75
#